data_AF-A0A1V6GNU9-F1
#
_entry.id   AF-A0A1V6GNU9-F1
#
_cell.length_a   1.000
_cell.length_b   1.000
_cell.length_c   1.000
_cell.angle_alpha   90.00
_cell.angle_beta   90.00
_cell.angle_gamma   90.00
#
_symmetry.space_group_name_H-M   'P 1'
#
loop_
_entity.id
_entity.type
_entity.pdbx_description
1 polymer ?
#
loop_
_entity_poly.entity_id
_entity_poly.type
_entity_poly.pdbx_seq_one_letter_code
_entity_poly.pdbx_strand_id
1 'polypeptide(L)'
;MGEVTIAPAGTVARVSASFVECGAIEGHPVFKQEFGPVVDLPDPESGVVLVVSAIVAAALKGSRPDVVALATGHPAVVRDEQGRIASVPGFVTT
;
A
#
# COMPACT_ATOMS: atom_id res chain seq x y z
N MET A 1 0.14 -17.53 -21.48
CA MET A 1 0.88 -16.50 -20.70
C MET A 1 1.85 -17.25 -19.81
N GLY A 2 3.14 -16.89 -19.83
CA GLY A 2 4.13 -17.49 -18.94
C GLY A 2 4.00 -16.93 -17.53
N GLU A 3 4.39 -17.71 -16.53
CA GLU A 3 4.55 -17.25 -15.15
C GLU A 3 5.79 -16.34 -15.07
N VAL A 4 5.65 -15.18 -14.42
CA VAL A 4 6.75 -14.25 -14.18
C VAL A 4 6.82 -14.01 -12.68
N THR A 5 7.96 -14.37 -12.09
CA THR A 5 8.24 -14.10 -10.68
C THR A 5 9.21 -12.92 -10.59
N ILE A 6 8.77 -11.86 -9.92
CA ILE A 6 9.57 -10.66 -9.70
C ILE A 6 10.15 -10.73 -8.29
N ALA A 7 11.46 -10.76 -8.17
CA ALA A 7 12.11 -10.70 -6.87
C ALA A 7 11.93 -9.29 -6.26
N PRO A 8 11.77 -9.18 -4.93
CA PRO A 8 11.88 -7.88 -4.27
C PRO A 8 13.21 -7.23 -4.63
N ALA A 9 13.18 -5.96 -5.02
CA ALA A 9 14.36 -5.20 -5.42
C ALA A 9 14.28 -3.77 -4.87
N GLY A 10 15.44 -3.16 -4.63
CA GLY A 10 15.56 -1.78 -4.18
C GLY A 10 15.43 -1.58 -2.67
N THR A 11 15.39 -0.31 -2.27
CA THR A 11 15.18 0.10 -0.88
C THR A 11 13.69 0.03 -0.54
N VAL A 12 13.36 -0.51 0.63
CA VAL A 12 11.97 -0.64 1.07
C VAL A 12 11.45 0.73 1.49
N ALA A 13 10.57 1.33 0.69
CA ALA A 13 9.88 2.55 1.05
C ALA A 13 9.08 2.37 2.34
N ARG A 14 9.18 3.33 3.26
CA ARG A 14 8.50 3.29 4.56
C ARG A 14 7.74 4.57 4.82
N VAL A 15 6.73 4.45 5.66
CA VAL A 15 5.95 5.57 6.18
C VAL A 15 5.77 5.37 7.67
N SER A 16 6.01 6.41 8.46
CA SER A 16 5.73 6.40 9.89
C SER A 16 4.24 6.65 10.12
N ALA A 17 3.67 6.02 11.15
CA ALA A 17 2.32 6.29 11.61
C ALA A 17 2.37 6.85 13.03
N SER A 18 1.70 7.97 13.25
CA SER A 18 1.41 8.53 14.58
C SER A 18 -0.09 8.43 14.85
N PHE A 19 -0.46 8.38 16.13
CA PHE A 19 -1.83 8.22 16.57
C PHE A 19 -2.15 9.33 17.56
N VAL A 20 -3.26 10.04 17.33
CA VAL A 20 -3.77 11.10 18.20
C VAL A 20 -5.17 10.72 18.64
N GLU A 21 -5.40 10.61 19.95
CA GLU A 21 -6.74 10.34 20.48
C GLU A 21 -7.68 11.49 20.08
N CYS A 22 -8.82 11.15 19.48
CA CYS A 22 -9.78 12.11 18.94
C CYS A 22 -11.21 11.92 19.46
N GLY A 23 -11.42 11.02 20.41
CA GLY A 23 -12.72 10.79 21.06
C GLY A 23 -12.84 9.40 21.65
N ALA A 24 -14.06 9.00 21.99
CA ALA A 24 -14.38 7.65 22.44
C ALA A 24 -15.74 7.19 21.92
N ILE A 25 -15.87 5.90 21.60
CA ILE A 25 -17.14 5.22 21.27
C ILE A 25 -17.46 4.26 22.40
N GLU A 26 -18.59 4.42 23.08
CA GLU A 26 -18.99 3.59 24.23
C GLU A 26 -17.85 3.44 25.27
N GLY A 27 -17.09 4.52 25.52
CA GLY A 27 -15.97 4.53 26.46
C GLY A 27 -14.63 3.98 25.92
N HIS A 28 -14.55 3.54 24.67
CA HIS A 28 -13.32 3.04 24.05
C HIS A 28 -12.63 4.15 23.24
N PRO A 29 -11.33 4.45 23.47
CA PRO A 29 -10.65 5.56 22.80
C PRO A 29 -10.55 5.33 21.29
N VAL A 30 -10.84 6.38 20.54
CA VAL A 30 -10.71 6.43 19.08
C VAL A 30 -9.49 7.28 18.74
N PHE A 31 -8.63 6.77 17.87
CA PHE A 31 -7.42 7.46 17.43
C PHE A 31 -7.53 7.85 15.97
N LYS A 32 -7.18 9.10 15.66
CA LYS A 32 -6.86 9.53 14.32
C LYS A 32 -5.44 9.08 14.00
N GLN A 33 -5.29 8.32 12.92
CA GLN A 33 -3.99 7.92 12.39
C GLN A 33 -3.48 8.97 11.40
N GLU A 34 -2.24 9.40 11.58
CA GLU A 34 -1.57 10.33 10.69
C GLU A 34 -0.29 9.68 10.14
N PHE A 35 -0.08 9.82 8.84
CA PHE A 35 1.10 9.28 8.17
C PHE A 35 2.14 10.38 7.98
N GLY A 36 3.38 10.08 8.39
CA GLY A 36 4.52 10.95 8.17
C GLY A 36 4.96 10.96 6.70
N PRO A 37 6.09 11.61 6.40
CA PRO A 37 6.65 11.58 5.05
C PRO A 37 7.03 10.15 4.66
N VAL A 38 6.86 9.83 3.37
CA VAL A 38 7.41 8.61 2.80
C VAL A 38 8.92 8.77 2.69
N VAL A 39 9.66 7.80 3.22
CA VAL A 39 11.12 7.73 3.17
C VAL A 39 11.55 6.52 2.35
N ASP A 40 12.77 6.57 1.82
CA ASP A 40 13.40 5.48 1.08
C ASP A 40 12.62 5.04 -0.18
N LEU A 41 11.75 5.91 -0.70
CA LEU A 41 11.09 5.71 -1.98
C LEU A 41 12.04 6.16 -3.11
N PRO A 42 12.43 5.28 -4.04
CA PRO A 42 13.28 5.65 -5.17
C PRO A 42 12.70 6.80 -6.00
N ASP A 43 13.59 7.58 -6.61
CA ASP A 43 13.21 8.61 -7.58
C ASP A 43 12.54 7.98 -8.82
N PRO A 44 11.63 8.71 -9.50
CA PRO A 44 11.01 8.20 -10.73
C PRO A 44 12.05 7.91 -11.80
N GLU A 45 11.92 6.75 -12.45
CA GLU A 45 12.75 6.34 -13.59
C GLU A 45 11.86 6.00 -14.79
N SER A 46 12.28 6.43 -15.99
CA SER A 46 11.51 6.21 -17.20
C SER A 46 11.33 4.72 -17.49
N GLY A 47 10.07 4.29 -17.64
CA GLY A 47 9.73 2.89 -17.90
C GLY A 47 9.76 1.98 -16.66
N VAL A 48 9.97 2.53 -15.46
CA VAL A 48 9.94 1.79 -14.19
C VAL A 48 8.64 2.12 -13.43
N VAL A 49 8.00 1.08 -12.92
CA VAL A 49 6.85 1.18 -12.01
C VAL A 49 7.22 0.56 -10.67
N LEU A 50 6.98 1.29 -9.58
CA LEU A 50 7.27 0.84 -8.23
C LEU A 50 6.02 0.21 -7.61
N VAL A 51 6.14 -1.06 -7.19
CA VAL A 51 5.09 -1.73 -6.42
C VAL A 51 5.41 -1.59 -4.94
N VAL A 52 4.53 -0.90 -4.21
CA VAL A 52 4.69 -0.61 -2.77
C VAL A 52 3.51 -1.17 -1.96
N SER A 53 3.58 -1.02 -0.63
CA SER A 53 2.43 -1.32 0.23
C SER A 53 1.31 -0.29 0.04
N ALA A 54 0.06 -0.69 0.29
CA ALA A 54 -1.10 0.20 0.17
C ALA A 54 -0.99 1.46 1.07
N ILE A 55 -0.33 1.36 2.23
CA ILE A 55 -0.14 2.50 3.13
C ILE A 55 0.84 3.52 2.53
N VAL A 56 1.93 3.06 1.91
CA VAL A 56 2.87 3.95 1.22
C VAL A 56 2.18 4.64 0.03
N ALA A 57 1.43 3.90 -0.79
CA ALA A 57 0.65 4.49 -1.88
C ALA A 57 -0.33 5.56 -1.37
N ALA A 58 -1.10 5.25 -0.32
CA ALA A 58 -2.06 6.18 0.28
C ALA A 58 -1.40 7.45 0.85
N ALA A 59 -0.20 7.33 1.40
CA ALA A 59 0.55 8.48 1.91
C ALA A 59 1.02 9.44 0.80
N LEU A 60 1.21 8.95 -0.43
CA LEU A 60 1.63 9.75 -1.58
C LEU A 60 0.50 10.56 -2.22
N LYS A 61 -0.77 10.24 -1.96
CA LYS A 61 -1.95 11.03 -2.41
C LYS A 61 -1.90 11.43 -3.89
N GLY A 62 -1.52 10.49 -4.76
CA GLY A 62 -1.45 10.66 -6.21
C GLY A 62 -0.26 11.49 -6.71
N SER A 63 0.64 11.95 -5.84
CA SER A 63 1.81 12.76 -6.24
C SER A 63 2.85 11.98 -7.05
N ARG A 64 2.80 10.64 -7.03
CA ARG A 64 3.72 9.73 -7.71
C ARG A 64 2.96 8.80 -8.67
N PRO A 65 2.83 9.14 -9.96
CA PRO A 65 2.07 8.35 -10.93
C PRO A 65 2.74 7.02 -11.30
N ASP A 66 4.02 6.86 -10.99
CA ASP A 66 4.84 5.67 -11.20
C ASP A 66 4.74 4.65 -10.04
N VAL A 67 3.96 4.95 -9.00
CA VAL A 67 3.81 4.11 -7.81
C VAL A 67 2.43 3.46 -7.78
N VAL A 68 2.40 2.16 -7.52
CA VAL A 68 1.17 1.37 -7.40
C VAL A 68 1.22 0.43 -6.20
N ALA A 69 0.04 0.02 -5.71
CA ALA A 69 -0.09 -1.06 -4.74
C ALA A 69 -0.93 -2.21 -5.31
N LEU A 70 -0.81 -3.42 -4.75
CA LEU A 70 -1.67 -4.54 -5.14
C LEU A 70 -3.14 -4.24 -4.79
N ALA A 71 -4.07 -4.60 -5.68
CA ALA A 71 -5.51 -4.32 -5.55
C ALA A 71 -6.22 -5.24 -4.53
N THR A 72 -5.72 -5.29 -3.29
CA THR A 72 -6.16 -6.23 -2.25
C THR A 72 -7.60 -6.00 -1.73
N GLY A 73 -8.19 -4.83 -2.00
CA GLY A 73 -9.59 -4.50 -1.69
C GLY A 73 -10.55 -4.67 -2.87
N HIS A 74 -10.09 -5.13 -4.04
CA HIS A 74 -10.94 -5.26 -5.23
C HIS A 74 -11.92 -6.45 -5.10
N PRO A 75 -13.17 -6.36 -5.59
CA PRO A 75 -14.16 -7.44 -5.49
C PRO A 75 -13.74 -8.75 -6.19
N ALA A 76 -12.85 -8.67 -7.17
CA ALA A 76 -12.30 -9.83 -7.89
C ALA A 76 -11.04 -10.45 -7.24
N VAL A 77 -10.74 -10.13 -5.98
CA VAL A 77 -9.68 -10.81 -5.21
C VAL A 77 -10.07 -12.27 -4.96
N VAL A 78 -9.13 -13.18 -5.21
CA VAL A 78 -9.29 -14.60 -4.87
C VAL A 78 -8.63 -14.86 -3.53
N ARG A 79 -9.33 -15.57 -2.64
CA ARG A 79 -8.80 -15.99 -1.34
C ARG A 79 -8.65 -17.50 -1.28
N ASP A 80 -7.64 -17.96 -0.54
CA ASP A 80 -7.44 -19.38 -0.25
C ASP A 80 -8.46 -19.91 0.78
N GLU A 81 -8.40 -21.20 1.08
CA GLU A 81 -9.26 -21.88 2.05
C GLU A 81 -9.15 -21.31 3.47
N GLN A 82 -8.05 -20.62 3.78
CA GLN A 82 -7.77 -19.99 5.08
C GLN A 82 -8.15 -18.50 5.08
N GLY A 83 -8.75 -18.01 4.00
CA GLY A 83 -9.18 -16.63 3.82
C GLY A 83 -8.04 -15.64 3.53
N ARG A 84 -6.83 -16.10 3.22
CA ARG A 84 -5.71 -15.23 2.81
C ARG A 84 -5.81 -14.90 1.33
N ILE A 85 -5.21 -13.78 0.90
CA ILE A 85 -5.20 -13.38 -0.51
C ILE A 85 -4.33 -14.36 -1.30
N ALA A 86 -4.94 -15.08 -2.24
CA ALA A 86 -4.26 -15.98 -3.18
C ALA A 86 -3.90 -15.24 -4.47
N SER A 87 -4.76 -14.34 -4.95
CA SER A 87 -4.46 -13.49 -6.10
C SER A 87 -5.24 -12.18 -6.10
N VAL A 88 -4.73 -11.19 -6.83
CA VAL A 88 -5.38 -9.90 -7.09
C VAL A 88 -5.52 -9.70 -8.60
N PRO A 89 -6.53 -8.95 -9.07
CA PRO A 89 -6.76 -8.72 -10.50
C PRO A 89 -5.79 -7.69 -11.11
N GLY A 90 -4.99 -7.01 -10.28
CA GLY A 90 -4.06 -5.98 -10.73
C GLY A 90 -3.61 -5.05 -9.61
N PHE A 91 -3.41 -3.79 -9.96
CA PHE A 91 -2.87 -2.75 -9.09
C PHE A 91 -3.85 -1.59 -8.89
N VAL A 92 -3.63 -0.80 -7.84
CA VAL A 92 -4.35 0.45 -7.52
C VAL A 92 -3.37 1.60 -7.37
N THR A 93 -3.88 2.81 -7.62
CA THR A 93 -3.22 4.10 -7.32
C THR A 93 -4.20 4.95 -6.51
N THR A 94 -3.69 5.81 -5.64
CA THR A 94 -4.44 6.60 -4.64
C THR A 94 -3.88 7.98 -4.52
#